data_AF-A0AAX3N838-F1
#
_entry.id   AF-A0AAX3N838-F1
#
_cell.length_a   1.000
_cell.length_b   1.000
_cell.length_c   1.000
_cell.angle_alpha   90.00
_cell.angle_beta   90.00
_cell.angle_gamma   90.00
#
_symmetry.space_group_name_H-M   'P 1'
#
loop_
_entity.id
_entity.type
_entity.pdbx_description
1 polymer ?
#
loop_
_entity_poly.entity_id
_entity_poly.type
_entity_poly.pdbx_seq_one_letter_code
_entity_poly.pdbx_strand_id
1 'polypeptide(L)'
;MEESTNTGLRLSGGIMLTIALITLVVLLFGVFQAGAKTGQEKMTGIQQTLSQSEYNNYDNSSMTGSQVLNAVRQYMNQDQFGLTVVTGKGGSMTYGNAFNAAGEIVGDTKNISITTAQDQTSSNYINPSGKFYSKVVYDKNNVVRGIIFTQG
;
A
#
# COMPACT_ATOMS: atom_id res chain seq x y z
N MET A 1 -43.00 59.05 14.94
CA MET A 1 -42.28 58.20 13.97
C MET A 1 -40.85 57.87 14.41
N GLU A 2 -40.35 58.41 15.53
CA GLU A 2 -38.97 58.16 16.02
C GLU A 2 -38.79 56.85 16.82
N GLU A 3 -39.86 56.31 17.41
CA GLU A 3 -39.80 55.07 18.21
C GLU A 3 -39.59 53.81 17.34
N SER A 4 -40.08 53.84 16.10
CA SER A 4 -39.91 52.78 15.09
C SER A 4 -38.45 52.67 14.62
N THR A 5 -37.75 53.79 14.55
CA THR A 5 -36.37 53.87 14.04
C THR A 5 -35.35 53.33 15.05
N ASN A 6 -35.51 53.64 16.35
CA ASN A 6 -34.63 53.11 17.40
C ASN A 6 -34.83 51.60 17.64
N THR A 7 -36.07 51.12 17.51
CA THR A 7 -36.39 49.69 17.61
C THR A 7 -35.89 48.93 16.38
N GLY A 8 -36.04 49.49 15.18
CA GLY A 8 -35.52 48.91 13.94
C GLY A 8 -33.98 48.84 13.88
N LEU A 9 -33.27 49.85 14.42
CA LEU A 9 -31.81 49.87 14.47
C LEU A 9 -31.24 48.85 15.48
N ARG A 10 -31.92 48.64 16.61
CA ARG A 10 -31.56 47.60 17.57
C ARG A 10 -31.82 46.18 17.04
N LEU A 11 -32.92 46.01 16.30
CA LEU A 11 -33.28 44.74 15.67
C LEU A 11 -32.27 44.35 14.57
N SER A 12 -31.90 45.30 13.70
CA SER A 12 -30.92 45.06 12.64
C SER A 12 -29.52 44.81 13.19
N GLY A 13 -29.11 45.53 14.25
CA GLY A 13 -27.84 45.29 14.95
C GLY A 13 -27.75 43.88 15.55
N GLY A 14 -28.84 43.39 16.16
CA GLY A 14 -28.90 42.03 16.69
C GLY A 14 -28.77 40.96 15.61
N ILE A 15 -29.49 41.11 14.50
CA ILE A 15 -29.45 40.16 13.38
C ILE A 15 -28.07 40.12 12.74
N MET A 16 -27.45 41.29 12.47
CA MET A 16 -26.10 41.35 11.91
C MET A 16 -25.06 40.68 12.83
N LEU A 17 -25.19 40.86 14.14
CA LEU A 17 -24.30 40.23 15.11
C LEU A 17 -24.46 38.70 15.12
N THR A 18 -25.69 38.18 14.99
CA THR A 18 -25.92 36.72 14.91
C THR A 18 -25.39 36.10 13.61
N ILE A 19 -25.54 36.79 12.47
CA ILE A 19 -25.01 36.32 11.18
C ILE A 19 -23.47 36.31 11.22
N ALA A 20 -22.86 37.36 11.79
CA ALA A 20 -21.42 37.43 11.98
C ALA A 20 -20.90 36.27 12.86
N LEU A 21 -21.62 35.94 13.93
CA LEU A 21 -21.27 34.83 14.82
C LEU A 21 -21.35 33.48 14.10
N ILE A 22 -22.43 33.21 13.36
CA ILE A 22 -22.59 31.96 12.60
C ILE A 22 -21.48 31.83 11.55
N THR A 23 -21.17 32.92 10.87
CA THR A 23 -20.09 32.95 9.87
C THR A 23 -18.74 32.60 10.50
N LEU A 24 -18.43 33.17 11.67
CA LEU A 24 -17.21 32.86 12.41
C LEU A 24 -17.13 31.37 12.78
N VAL A 25 -18.24 30.79 13.24
CA VAL A 25 -18.30 29.36 13.56
C VAL A 25 -18.06 28.51 12.31
N VAL A 26 -18.72 28.83 11.19
CA VAL A 26 -18.53 28.09 9.93
C VAL A 26 -17.07 28.15 9.45
N LEU A 27 -16.41 29.31 9.57
CA LEU A 27 -14.99 29.45 9.23
C LEU A 27 -14.09 28.58 10.10
N LEU A 28 -14.32 28.55 11.42
CA LEU A 28 -13.58 27.69 12.35
C LEU A 28 -13.79 26.21 12.02
N PHE A 29 -15.03 25.79 11.77
CA PHE A 29 -15.33 24.42 11.33
C PHE A 29 -14.68 24.06 9.99
N GLY A 30 -14.51 25.01 9.06
CA GLY A 30 -13.77 24.82 7.81
C GLY A 30 -12.30 24.51 8.04
N VAL A 31 -11.65 25.25 8.96
CA VAL A 31 -10.24 25.00 9.33
C VAL A 31 -10.06 23.64 9.99
N PHE A 32 -10.99 23.22 10.86
CA PHE A 32 -10.94 21.90 11.48
C PHE A 32 -11.15 20.76 10.46
N GLN A 33 -12.07 20.91 9.51
CA GLN A 33 -12.28 19.92 8.45
C GLN A 33 -11.08 19.83 7.51
N ALA A 34 -10.48 20.96 7.13
CA ALA A 34 -9.26 20.98 6.31
C ALA A 34 -8.06 20.35 7.05
N GLY A 35 -7.90 20.65 8.35
CA GLY A 35 -6.88 20.04 9.20
C GLY A 35 -7.09 18.54 9.40
N ALA A 36 -8.32 18.10 9.64
CA ALA A 36 -8.69 16.69 9.76
C ALA A 36 -8.43 15.93 8.45
N LYS A 37 -8.82 16.50 7.31
CA LYS A 37 -8.55 15.94 5.98
C LYS A 37 -7.05 15.83 5.70
N THR A 38 -6.29 16.88 6.00
CA THR A 38 -4.81 16.86 5.88
C THR A 38 -4.18 15.81 6.79
N GLY A 39 -4.68 15.66 8.02
CA GLY A 39 -4.23 14.63 8.95
C GLY A 39 -4.53 13.22 8.44
N GLN A 40 -5.70 13.01 7.85
CA GLN A 40 -6.10 11.74 7.25
C GLN A 40 -5.24 11.40 6.02
N GLU A 41 -5.00 12.35 5.12
CA GLU A 41 -4.11 12.18 3.96
C GLU A 41 -2.67 11.84 4.39
N LYS A 42 -2.15 12.55 5.40
CA LYS A 42 -0.82 12.23 5.99
C LYS A 42 -0.81 10.85 6.64
N MET A 43 -1.86 10.45 7.34
CA MET A 43 -1.99 9.11 7.94
C MET A 43 -2.02 8.01 6.87
N THR A 44 -2.78 8.20 5.79
CA THR A 44 -2.82 7.26 4.65
C THR A 44 -1.45 7.14 3.97
N GLY A 45 -0.76 8.26 3.75
CA GLY A 45 0.60 8.28 3.20
C GLY A 45 1.63 7.59 4.10
N ILE A 46 1.55 7.79 5.43
CA ILE A 46 2.40 7.08 6.41
C ILE A 46 2.13 5.58 6.38
N GLN A 47 0.87 5.15 6.32
CA GLN A 47 0.51 3.73 6.27
C GLN A 47 1.03 3.06 4.98
N GLN A 48 0.90 3.73 3.82
CA GLN A 48 1.48 3.26 2.56
C GLN A 48 3.01 3.20 2.59
N THR A 49 3.67 4.18 3.21
CA THR A 49 5.13 4.22 3.34
C THR A 49 5.63 3.10 4.26
N LEU A 50 4.91 2.84 5.36
CA LEU A 50 5.23 1.76 6.29
C LEU A 50 5.09 0.39 5.61
N SER A 51 4.00 0.18 4.85
CA SER A 51 3.82 -1.03 4.04
C SER A 51 4.91 -1.19 2.97
N GLN A 52 5.39 -0.10 2.36
CA GLN A 52 6.50 -0.17 1.39
C GLN A 52 7.85 -0.44 2.06
N SER A 53 8.10 0.06 3.28
CA SER A 53 9.37 -0.12 3.98
C SER A 53 9.67 -1.58 4.33
N GLU A 54 8.64 -2.41 4.57
CA GLU A 54 8.83 -3.83 4.84
C GLU A 54 9.38 -4.57 3.62
N TYR A 55 9.00 -4.13 2.43
CA TYR A 55 9.47 -4.68 1.15
C TYR A 55 10.80 -4.09 0.68
N ASN A 56 11.18 -2.88 1.12
CA ASN A 56 12.49 -2.29 0.81
C ASN A 56 13.67 -3.19 1.23
N ASN A 57 13.52 -3.99 2.28
CA ASN A 57 14.54 -4.97 2.68
C ASN A 57 14.78 -6.07 1.62
N TYR A 58 13.81 -6.29 0.74
CA TYR A 58 13.90 -7.22 -0.38
C TYR A 58 14.33 -6.54 -1.69
N ASP A 59 14.47 -5.21 -1.74
CA ASP A 59 14.86 -4.54 -2.98
C ASP A 59 16.38 -4.54 -3.13
N ASN A 60 16.88 -5.22 -4.16
CA ASN A 60 18.31 -5.39 -4.46
C ASN A 60 19.13 -6.05 -3.33
N SER A 61 18.50 -6.86 -2.48
CA SER A 61 19.21 -7.62 -1.45
C SER A 61 19.57 -9.03 -1.93
N SER A 62 20.64 -9.57 -1.35
CA SER A 62 21.03 -10.97 -1.54
C SER A 62 20.53 -11.80 -0.38
N MET A 63 19.77 -12.84 -0.70
CA MET A 63 19.12 -13.73 0.26
C MET A 63 19.51 -15.19 0.00
N THR A 64 19.46 -16.01 1.05
CA THR A 64 19.60 -17.46 0.91
C THR A 64 18.30 -18.08 0.41
N GLY A 65 18.38 -19.21 -0.27
CA GLY A 65 17.19 -19.94 -0.72
C GLY A 65 16.26 -20.35 0.42
N SER A 66 16.79 -20.58 1.64
CA SER A 66 15.97 -20.79 2.83
C SER A 66 15.14 -19.56 3.21
N GLN A 67 15.69 -18.36 3.08
CA GLN A 67 14.95 -17.11 3.31
C GLN A 67 13.91 -16.89 2.20
N VAL A 68 14.23 -17.18 0.94
CA VAL A 68 13.27 -17.13 -0.18
C VAL A 68 12.11 -18.10 0.06
N LEU A 69 12.41 -19.34 0.46
CA LEU A 69 11.39 -20.35 0.73
C LEU A 69 10.47 -19.93 1.89
N ASN A 70 11.02 -19.27 2.92
CA ASN A 70 10.23 -18.71 4.02
C ASN A 70 9.35 -17.54 3.56
N ALA A 71 9.89 -16.63 2.74
CA ALA A 71 9.12 -15.54 2.15
C ALA A 71 7.97 -16.07 1.28
N VAL A 72 8.23 -17.08 0.44
CA VAL A 72 7.17 -17.74 -0.34
C VAL A 72 6.09 -18.30 0.57
N ARG A 73 6.43 -19.03 1.64
CA ARG A 73 5.42 -19.54 2.58
C ARG A 73 4.61 -18.44 3.27
N GLN A 74 5.26 -17.34 3.62
CA GLN A 74 4.64 -16.23 4.34
C GLN A 74 3.68 -15.43 3.46
N TYR A 75 4.03 -15.23 2.18
CA TYR A 75 3.34 -14.30 1.30
C TYR A 75 2.52 -14.96 0.18
N MET A 76 2.69 -16.27 -0.09
CA MET A 76 1.93 -16.97 -1.16
C MET A 76 0.41 -16.97 -0.97
N ASN A 77 -0.08 -16.76 0.25
CA ASN A 77 -1.52 -16.71 0.53
C ASN A 77 -2.06 -15.28 0.67
N GLN A 78 -1.22 -14.25 0.53
CA GLN A 78 -1.70 -12.87 0.61
C GLN A 78 -2.58 -12.51 -0.59
N ASP A 79 -3.49 -11.57 -0.39
CA ASP A 79 -4.32 -10.99 -1.45
C ASP A 79 -3.56 -9.92 -2.22
N GLN A 80 -3.68 -9.97 -3.56
CA GLN A 80 -3.08 -9.00 -4.47
C GLN A 80 -1.55 -8.91 -4.39
N PHE A 81 -0.90 -10.01 -3.98
CA PHE A 81 0.56 -10.11 -3.86
C PHE A 81 1.06 -11.43 -4.44
N GLY A 82 2.21 -11.39 -5.11
CA GLY A 82 2.86 -12.57 -5.67
C GLY A 82 4.37 -12.58 -5.51
N LEU A 83 4.97 -13.78 -5.59
CA LEU A 83 6.40 -13.97 -5.55
C LEU A 83 6.83 -14.82 -6.73
N THR A 84 7.68 -14.30 -7.60
CA THR A 84 8.24 -15.06 -8.72
C THR A 84 9.65 -15.51 -8.34
N VAL A 85 9.91 -16.82 -8.43
CA VAL A 85 11.23 -17.39 -8.15
C VAL A 85 11.79 -17.99 -9.43
N VAL A 86 12.96 -17.50 -9.83
CA VAL A 86 13.77 -18.01 -10.94
C VAL A 86 14.96 -18.76 -10.35
N THR A 87 15.05 -20.05 -10.63
CA THR A 87 16.09 -20.94 -10.12
C THR A 87 17.25 -21.04 -11.11
N GLY A 88 18.43 -21.43 -10.62
CA GLY A 88 19.62 -21.68 -11.44
C GLY A 88 19.50 -22.94 -12.32
N LYS A 89 18.46 -23.76 -12.10
CA LYS A 89 18.10 -24.89 -12.99
C LYS A 89 17.24 -24.44 -14.18
N GLY A 90 16.93 -23.16 -14.30
CA GLY A 90 16.08 -22.60 -15.36
C GLY A 90 14.58 -22.71 -15.11
N GLY A 91 14.16 -23.10 -13.90
CA GLY A 91 12.75 -23.05 -13.50
C GLY A 91 12.34 -21.62 -13.15
N SER A 92 11.14 -21.22 -13.56
CA SER A 92 10.53 -19.96 -13.18
C SER A 92 9.10 -20.25 -12.73
N MET A 93 8.80 -19.93 -11.48
CA MET A 93 7.47 -20.17 -10.91
C MET A 93 7.03 -19.00 -10.06
N THR A 94 5.78 -18.58 -10.27
CA THR A 94 5.12 -17.58 -9.44
C THR A 94 4.26 -18.28 -8.39
N TYR A 95 4.40 -17.85 -7.14
CA TYR A 95 3.61 -18.24 -5.97
C TYR A 95 2.72 -17.07 -5.56
N GLY A 96 1.50 -17.35 -5.07
CA GLY A 96 0.47 -16.35 -4.84
C GLY A 96 -0.19 -15.88 -6.14
N ASN A 97 -0.55 -14.61 -6.21
CA ASN A 97 -1.15 -14.04 -7.42
C ASN A 97 -0.09 -13.88 -8.52
N ALA A 98 -0.43 -14.29 -9.75
CA ALA A 98 0.40 -14.00 -10.91
C ALA A 98 0.40 -12.48 -11.18
N PHE A 99 1.56 -11.90 -11.48
CA PHE A 99 1.71 -10.46 -11.74
C PHE A 99 2.65 -10.21 -12.91
N ASN A 100 2.42 -9.13 -13.65
CA ASN A 100 3.30 -8.72 -14.75
C ASN A 100 4.45 -7.82 -14.25
N ALA A 101 5.39 -7.50 -15.15
CA ALA A 101 6.50 -6.58 -14.86
C ALA A 101 6.03 -5.15 -14.52
N ALA A 102 4.77 -4.80 -14.80
CA ALA A 102 4.16 -3.52 -14.44
C ALA A 102 3.41 -3.57 -13.09
N GLY A 103 3.50 -4.68 -12.34
CA GLY A 103 2.86 -4.87 -11.04
C GLY A 103 1.36 -5.16 -11.11
N GLU A 104 0.78 -5.35 -12.29
CA GLU A 104 -0.64 -5.68 -12.43
C GLU A 104 -0.84 -7.17 -12.21
N ILE A 105 -1.87 -7.55 -11.44
CA ILE A 105 -2.22 -8.95 -11.20
C ILE A 105 -2.82 -9.52 -12.50
N VAL A 106 -2.18 -10.54 -13.05
CA VAL A 106 -2.57 -11.20 -14.30
C VAL A 106 -3.08 -12.60 -13.98
N GLY A 107 -4.33 -12.68 -13.56
CA GLY A 107 -5.05 -13.93 -13.33
C GLY A 107 -5.66 -14.05 -11.93
N ASP A 108 -6.75 -14.81 -11.85
CA ASP A 108 -7.51 -15.01 -10.61
C ASP A 108 -7.05 -16.23 -9.80
N THR A 109 -6.24 -17.10 -10.41
CA THR A 109 -5.76 -18.32 -9.76
C THR A 109 -4.47 -18.06 -8.99
N LYS A 110 -4.50 -18.28 -7.67
CA LYS A 110 -3.32 -18.20 -6.82
C LYS A 110 -2.59 -19.53 -6.77
N ASN A 111 -1.27 -19.50 -6.95
CA ASN A 111 -0.43 -20.67 -6.73
C ASN A 111 0.05 -20.73 -5.27
N ILE A 112 -0.65 -21.51 -4.45
CA ILE A 112 -0.28 -21.75 -3.04
C ILE A 112 0.54 -23.03 -2.83
N SER A 113 0.95 -23.70 -3.92
CA SER A 113 1.64 -24.98 -3.85
C SER A 113 3.16 -24.79 -3.87
N ILE A 114 3.83 -25.17 -2.77
CA ILE A 114 5.29 -25.11 -2.63
C ILE A 114 6.00 -26.44 -2.95
N THR A 115 5.25 -27.46 -3.39
CA THR A 115 5.78 -28.82 -3.59
C THR A 115 6.90 -28.86 -4.62
N THR A 116 6.71 -28.20 -5.77
CA THR A 116 7.69 -28.08 -6.85
C THR A 116 8.94 -27.28 -6.46
N ALA A 117 8.82 -26.43 -5.43
CA ALA A 117 9.92 -25.66 -4.86
C ALA A 117 10.83 -26.52 -3.96
N GLN A 118 10.27 -27.58 -3.37
CA GLN A 118 10.97 -28.49 -2.44
C GLN A 118 11.46 -29.76 -3.12
N ASP A 119 10.90 -30.10 -4.28
CA ASP A 119 11.30 -31.26 -5.07
C ASP A 119 12.64 -31.01 -5.77
N GLN A 120 13.69 -31.71 -5.38
CA GLN A 120 15.03 -31.57 -5.96
C GLN A 120 15.11 -31.96 -7.44
N THR A 121 14.16 -32.78 -7.92
CA THR A 121 14.10 -33.22 -9.32
C THR A 121 13.43 -32.19 -10.23
N SER A 122 12.64 -31.28 -9.64
CA SER A 122 11.97 -30.18 -10.34
C SER A 122 12.98 -29.12 -10.77
N SER A 123 12.73 -28.52 -11.94
CA SER A 123 13.45 -27.31 -12.37
C SER A 123 13.14 -26.13 -11.46
N ASN A 124 11.98 -26.11 -10.79
CA ASN A 124 11.57 -25.06 -9.86
C ASN A 124 12.13 -25.24 -8.44
N TYR A 125 13.00 -26.24 -8.23
CA TYR A 125 13.64 -26.47 -6.95
C TYR A 125 14.42 -25.24 -6.46
N ILE A 126 14.08 -24.78 -5.26
CA ILE A 126 14.79 -23.70 -4.58
C ILE A 126 15.87 -24.34 -3.71
N ASN A 127 17.13 -24.23 -4.11
CA ASN A 127 18.25 -24.68 -3.29
C ASN A 127 18.35 -23.83 -2.01
N PRO A 128 18.14 -24.39 -0.80
CA PRO A 128 18.17 -23.62 0.45
C PRO A 128 19.51 -22.93 0.71
N SER A 129 20.61 -23.50 0.21
CA SER A 129 21.97 -22.98 0.31
C SER A 129 22.36 -22.08 -0.87
N GLY A 130 21.49 -21.95 -1.88
CA GLY A 130 21.71 -21.08 -3.03
C GLY A 130 21.56 -19.60 -2.68
N LYS A 131 22.25 -18.74 -3.42
CA LYS A 131 22.11 -17.29 -3.32
C LYS A 131 21.07 -16.81 -4.33
N PHE A 132 20.19 -15.93 -3.87
CA PHE A 132 19.15 -15.32 -4.68
C PHE A 132 19.26 -13.80 -4.56
N TYR A 133 19.01 -13.12 -5.66
CA TYR A 133 18.87 -11.67 -5.74
C TYR A 133 17.39 -11.34 -5.80
N SER A 134 16.92 -10.48 -4.91
CA SER A 134 15.52 -10.07 -4.88
C SER A 134 15.33 -8.68 -5.52
N LYS A 135 14.20 -8.52 -6.21
CA LYS A 135 13.77 -7.27 -6.83
C LYS A 135 12.29 -7.06 -6.56
N VAL A 136 11.92 -5.90 -6.05
CA VAL A 136 10.52 -5.57 -5.75
C VAL A 136 9.84 -4.99 -7.00
N VAL A 137 8.58 -5.36 -7.22
CA VAL A 137 7.75 -4.86 -8.33
C VAL A 137 6.61 -4.01 -7.77
N TYR A 138 6.49 -2.80 -8.32
CA TYR A 138 5.52 -1.79 -7.94
C TYR A 138 4.47 -1.63 -9.06
N ASP A 139 3.22 -1.34 -8.68
CA ASP A 139 2.19 -0.92 -9.64
C ASP A 139 2.26 0.58 -9.97
N LYS A 140 1.36 1.03 -10.85
CA LYS A 140 1.17 2.44 -11.25
C LYS A 140 0.88 3.39 -10.07
N ASN A 141 0.49 2.88 -8.91
CA ASN A 141 0.19 3.65 -7.70
C ASN A 141 1.33 3.56 -6.68
N ASN A 142 2.52 3.09 -7.07
CA ASN A 142 3.67 2.85 -6.19
C ASN A 142 3.38 1.83 -5.07
N VAL A 143 2.37 0.96 -5.22
CA VAL A 143 2.09 -0.09 -4.26
C VAL A 143 2.89 -1.33 -4.63
N VAL A 144 3.50 -1.99 -3.64
CA VAL A 144 4.21 -3.25 -3.86
C VAL A 144 3.21 -4.35 -4.20
N ARG A 145 3.42 -5.01 -5.34
CA ARG A 145 2.55 -6.08 -5.84
C ARG A 145 3.23 -7.42 -5.95
N GLY A 146 4.56 -7.44 -5.90
CA GLY A 146 5.29 -8.68 -5.79
C GLY A 146 6.79 -8.52 -5.68
N ILE A 147 7.45 -9.66 -5.52
CA ILE A 147 8.91 -9.76 -5.43
C ILE A 147 9.38 -10.81 -6.42
N ILE A 148 10.45 -10.51 -7.15
CA ILE A 148 11.13 -11.44 -8.05
C ILE A 148 12.45 -11.86 -7.41
N PHE A 149 12.63 -13.15 -7.18
CA PHE A 149 13.89 -13.75 -6.72
C PHE A 149 14.58 -14.43 -7.89
N THR A 150 15.83 -14.08 -8.16
CA THR A 150 16.64 -14.69 -9.22
C THR A 150 17.87 -15.33 -8.62
N GLN A 151 18.06 -16.63 -8.83
CA GLN A 151 19.26 -17.31 -8.39
C GLN A 151 20.47 -16.86 -9.21
N GLY A 152 21.58 -16.57 -8.54
CA GLY A 152 22.86 -16.24 -9.16
C GLY A 152 24.01 -17.09 -8.64
#